data_AF-A0A6L9ESR7-F1
#
_entry.id   AF-A0A6L9ESR7-F1
#
_cell.length_a   1.000
_cell.length_b   1.000
_cell.length_c   1.000
_cell.angle_alpha   90.00
_cell.angle_beta   90.00
_cell.angle_gamma   90.00
#
_symmetry.space_group_name_H-M   'P 1'
#
loop_
_entity.id
_entity.type
_entity.pdbx_description
1 polymer ?
#
loop_
_entity_poly.entity_id
_entity_poly.type
_entity_poly.pdbx_seq_one_letter_code
_entity_poly.pdbx_strand_id
1 'polypeptide(L)'
;MTIIDILLEHIHDKNPYERQALEIIRDSYISSVNDNYTLIVDPNGELLVRIPSMEKRDEFVYNKLTEYSYPLIMCMNIDEINNTEYYSYIKAKFLECYKDKLHVFFKDVITVNKLKDDIVKTKKKIEYITYFTIIGVILSGLSLCIFNVENTTKYILAIGIILLFGCALYLQLTKENTIKKLIDGYISTIYTDWYNTVLRKHYTFLCNFMG
;
A
#
# COMPACT_ATOMS: atom_id res chain seq x y z
N MET A 1 2.90 -24.69 8.93
CA MET A 1 3.85 -23.75 8.30
C MET A 1 3.36 -23.43 6.89
N THR A 2 3.45 -22.18 6.46
CA THR A 2 2.97 -21.70 5.16
C THR A 2 4.13 -21.27 4.26
N ILE A 3 3.88 -21.03 2.98
CA ILE A 3 4.90 -20.45 2.08
C ILE A 3 5.31 -19.05 2.55
N ILE A 4 4.40 -18.26 3.12
CA ILE A 4 4.74 -16.95 3.71
C ILE A 4 5.78 -17.10 4.80
N ASP A 5 5.62 -18.08 5.70
CA ASP A 5 6.55 -18.30 6.80
C ASP A 5 7.94 -18.67 6.26
N ILE A 6 8.00 -19.58 5.29
CA ILE A 6 9.25 -19.99 4.63
C ILE A 6 9.95 -18.80 3.93
N LEU A 7 9.17 -17.93 3.27
CA LEU A 7 9.72 -16.74 2.63
C LEU A 7 10.21 -15.71 3.65
N LEU A 8 9.46 -15.48 4.73
CA LEU A 8 9.83 -14.53 5.79
C LEU A 8 11.10 -14.95 6.52
N GLU A 9 11.28 -16.25 6.82
CA GLU A 9 12.50 -16.78 7.44
C GLU A 9 13.77 -16.45 6.63
N HIS A 10 13.66 -16.33 5.31
CA HIS A 10 14.80 -16.05 4.42
C HIS A 10 14.98 -14.56 4.12
N ILE A 11 14.01 -13.71 4.48
CA ILE A 11 14.01 -12.26 4.20
C ILE A 11 14.68 -11.45 5.33
N HIS A 12 15.16 -12.12 6.40
CA HIS A 12 15.89 -11.49 7.50
C HIS A 12 16.87 -10.40 7.01
N ASP A 13 16.49 -9.14 7.32
CA ASP A 13 17.21 -7.87 7.15
C ASP A 13 17.52 -7.32 5.75
N LYS A 14 17.10 -7.94 4.64
CA LYS A 14 17.50 -7.45 3.30
C LYS A 14 16.54 -6.46 2.62
N ASN A 15 15.22 -6.56 2.82
CA ASN A 15 14.28 -5.63 2.18
C ASN A 15 12.98 -5.43 3.01
N PRO A 16 12.81 -4.27 3.69
CA PRO A 16 11.62 -4.02 4.52
C PRO A 16 10.31 -4.00 3.72
N TYR A 17 10.37 -3.66 2.43
CA TYR A 17 9.19 -3.59 1.57
C TYR A 17 8.66 -4.97 1.18
N GLU A 18 9.56 -5.95 0.98
CA GLU A 18 9.17 -7.33 0.69
C GLU A 18 8.51 -7.97 1.91
N ARG A 19 9.08 -7.75 3.10
CA ARG A 19 8.45 -8.18 4.35
C ARG A 19 7.05 -7.60 4.52
N GLN A 20 6.91 -6.28 4.35
CA GLN A 20 5.60 -5.63 4.43
C GLN A 20 4.64 -6.17 3.37
N ALA A 21 5.10 -6.45 2.15
CA ALA A 21 4.28 -7.02 1.10
C ALA A 21 3.74 -8.41 1.48
N LEU A 22 4.58 -9.26 2.09
CA LEU A 22 4.16 -10.57 2.58
C LEU A 22 3.18 -10.48 3.75
N GLU A 23 3.39 -9.52 4.66
CA GLU A 23 2.46 -9.23 5.74
C GLU A 23 1.09 -8.76 5.20
N ILE A 24 1.07 -7.90 4.17
CA ILE A 24 -0.18 -7.51 3.49
C ILE A 24 -0.93 -8.71 2.91
N ILE A 25 -0.24 -9.67 2.29
CA ILE A 25 -0.85 -10.90 1.78
C ILE A 25 -1.44 -11.70 2.94
N ARG A 26 -0.65 -11.92 4.00
CA ARG A 26 -1.08 -12.65 5.18
C ARG A 26 -2.36 -12.03 5.76
N ASP A 27 -2.35 -10.74 6.04
CA ASP A 27 -3.48 -10.03 6.66
C ASP A 27 -4.73 -10.05 5.75
N SER A 28 -4.55 -10.02 4.43
CA SER A 28 -5.66 -9.99 3.47
C SER A 28 -6.29 -11.36 3.21
N TYR A 29 -5.52 -12.45 3.32
CA TYR A 29 -5.93 -13.78 2.86
C TYR A 29 -5.96 -14.86 3.94
N ILE A 30 -5.29 -14.69 5.09
CA ILE A 30 -5.22 -15.75 6.10
C ILE A 30 -6.60 -16.15 6.62
N SER A 31 -7.51 -15.18 6.78
CA SER A 31 -8.90 -15.44 7.20
C SER A 31 -9.76 -16.09 6.10
N SER A 32 -9.28 -16.06 4.85
CA SER A 32 -9.98 -16.62 3.68
C SER A 32 -9.50 -18.03 3.36
N VAL A 33 -8.41 -18.48 3.97
CA VAL A 33 -7.93 -19.86 3.83
C VAL A 33 -8.78 -20.76 4.70
N ASN A 34 -9.34 -21.80 4.10
CA ASN A 34 -9.94 -22.89 4.84
C ASN A 34 -8.80 -23.74 5.42
N ASP A 35 -8.81 -23.98 6.74
CA ASP A 35 -7.78 -24.75 7.43
C ASP A 35 -7.58 -26.15 6.86
N ASN A 36 -8.60 -26.68 6.17
CA ASN A 36 -8.56 -27.99 5.52
C ASN A 36 -7.88 -27.97 4.13
N TYR A 37 -7.48 -26.81 3.62
CA TYR A 37 -6.78 -26.71 2.33
C TYR A 37 -5.28 -26.78 2.58
N THR A 38 -4.66 -27.79 2.00
CA THR A 38 -3.24 -28.06 2.25
C THR A 38 -2.46 -28.20 0.96
N LEU A 39 -1.22 -27.71 0.97
CA LEU A 39 -0.26 -27.92 -0.10
C LEU A 39 0.46 -29.24 0.10
N ILE A 40 0.52 -30.05 -0.95
CA ILE A 40 1.24 -31.32 -0.96
C ILE A 40 2.05 -31.47 -2.25
N VAL A 41 3.12 -32.26 -2.18
CA VAL A 41 3.86 -32.68 -3.36
C VAL A 41 3.41 -34.09 -3.73
N ASP A 42 2.88 -34.26 -4.94
CA ASP A 42 2.50 -35.57 -5.49
C ASP A 42 3.76 -36.42 -5.74
N PRO A 43 3.67 -37.77 -5.73
CA PRO A 43 4.73 -38.68 -6.17
C PRO A 43 5.44 -38.31 -7.49
N ASN A 44 4.81 -37.57 -8.40
CA ASN A 44 5.44 -37.07 -9.63
C ASN A 44 6.29 -35.81 -9.44
N GLY A 45 6.37 -35.26 -8.22
CA GLY A 45 7.07 -34.01 -7.91
C GLY A 45 6.27 -32.74 -8.26
N GLU A 46 4.97 -32.85 -8.48
CA GLU A 46 4.13 -31.68 -8.74
C GLU A 46 3.52 -31.13 -7.43
N LEU A 47 3.51 -29.80 -7.28
CA LEU A 47 2.90 -29.13 -6.14
C LEU A 47 1.39 -28.97 -6.39
N LEU A 48 0.58 -29.63 -5.56
CA LEU A 48 -0.88 -29.67 -5.67
C LEU A 48 -1.55 -29.08 -4.44
N VAL A 49 -2.76 -28.58 -4.64
CA VAL A 49 -3.66 -28.16 -3.56
C VAL A 49 -4.60 -29.31 -3.26
N ARG A 50 -4.52 -29.85 -2.05
CA ARG A 50 -5.42 -30.88 -1.53
C ARG A 50 -6.60 -30.23 -0.82
N ILE A 51 -7.80 -30.57 -1.25
CA ILE A 51 -9.06 -30.01 -0.76
C ILE A 51 -10.01 -31.16 -0.39
N PRO A 52 -10.76 -31.08 0.73
CA PRO A 52 -11.78 -32.08 1.04
C PRO A 52 -12.88 -32.09 -0.03
N SER A 53 -13.29 -33.28 -0.46
CA SER A 53 -14.39 -33.43 -1.42
C SER A 53 -15.72 -32.98 -0.80
N MET A 54 -16.47 -32.19 -1.56
CA MET A 54 -17.83 -31.79 -1.18
C MET A 54 -18.85 -32.93 -1.40
N GLU A 55 -18.51 -33.93 -2.20
CA GLU A 55 -19.39 -35.05 -2.55
C GLU A 55 -19.24 -36.23 -1.59
N LYS A 56 -18.05 -36.46 -1.03
CA LYS A 56 -17.76 -37.58 -0.15
C LYS A 56 -16.86 -37.15 1.01
N ARG A 57 -17.27 -37.49 2.24
CA ARG A 57 -16.63 -37.03 3.49
C ARG A 57 -15.17 -37.44 3.67
N ASP A 58 -14.75 -38.54 3.03
CA ASP A 58 -13.42 -39.14 3.25
C ASP A 58 -12.52 -39.09 2.00
N GLU A 59 -12.93 -38.34 0.96
CA GLU A 59 -12.13 -38.20 -0.27
C GLU A 59 -11.56 -36.78 -0.38
N PHE A 60 -10.37 -36.68 -0.97
CA PHE A 60 -9.72 -35.42 -1.28
C PHE A 60 -9.64 -35.22 -2.79
N VAL A 61 -9.86 -33.97 -3.22
CA VAL A 61 -9.65 -33.51 -4.58
C VAL A 61 -8.29 -32.84 -4.64
N TYR A 62 -7.51 -33.18 -5.67
CA TYR A 62 -6.19 -32.63 -5.92
C TYR A 62 -6.26 -31.72 -7.14
N ASN A 63 -6.07 -30.43 -6.91
CA ASN A 63 -6.11 -29.41 -7.95
C ASN A 63 -4.72 -28.85 -8.20
N LYS A 64 -4.50 -28.38 -9.43
CA LYS A 64 -3.25 -27.73 -9.78
C LYS A 64 -3.13 -26.39 -9.05
N LEU A 65 -1.91 -26.08 -8.64
CA LEU A 65 -1.55 -24.78 -8.03
C LEU A 65 -2.12 -23.59 -8.84
N THR A 66 -1.98 -23.64 -10.17
CA THR A 66 -2.38 -22.56 -11.08
C THR A 66 -3.85 -22.19 -11.06
N GLU A 67 -4.72 -23.05 -10.52
CA GLU A 67 -6.16 -22.77 -10.39
C GLU A 67 -6.46 -21.76 -9.28
N TYR A 68 -5.51 -21.55 -8.36
CA TYR A 68 -5.67 -20.61 -7.25
C TYR A 68 -4.79 -19.38 -7.43
N SER A 69 -5.26 -18.26 -6.87
CA SER A 69 -4.46 -17.05 -6.79
C SER A 69 -3.28 -17.27 -5.86
N TYR A 70 -2.09 -16.81 -6.26
CA TYR A 70 -0.87 -16.93 -5.44
C TYR A 70 -0.99 -16.39 -4.00
N PRO A 71 -1.75 -15.32 -3.68
CA PRO A 71 -1.90 -14.85 -2.30
C PRO A 71 -2.58 -15.90 -1.41
N LEU A 72 -3.56 -16.61 -1.95
CA LEU A 72 -4.28 -17.66 -1.23
C LEU A 72 -3.37 -18.86 -0.98
N ILE A 73 -2.67 -19.33 -2.01
CA ILE A 73 -1.69 -20.43 -1.94
C ILE A 73 -0.63 -20.14 -0.90
N MET A 74 -0.15 -18.90 -0.87
CA MET A 74 0.88 -18.48 0.07
C MET A 74 0.48 -18.63 1.54
N CYS A 75 -0.82 -18.51 1.82
CA CYS A 75 -1.42 -18.66 3.15
C CYS A 75 -1.87 -20.10 3.46
N MET A 76 -1.82 -21.04 2.51
CA MET A 76 -2.22 -22.43 2.76
C MET A 76 -1.21 -23.16 3.63
N ASN A 77 -1.71 -24.08 4.46
CA ASN A 77 -0.85 -24.95 5.27
C ASN A 77 -0.14 -25.95 4.37
N ILE A 78 1.16 -26.16 4.61
CA ILE A 78 1.89 -27.28 4.00
C ILE A 78 1.63 -28.50 4.86
N ASP A 79 1.07 -29.54 4.25
CA ASP A 79 0.96 -30.84 4.90
C ASP A 79 2.35 -31.49 4.90
N GLU A 80 2.73 -32.10 6.02
CA GLU A 80 3.96 -32.87 6.23
C GLU A 80 5.21 -32.18 6.82
N ILE A 81 6.04 -33.09 7.32
CA ILE A 81 6.98 -33.08 8.46
C ILE A 81 8.05 -32.01 8.30
N ASN A 82 8.43 -31.37 9.41
CA ASN A 82 9.53 -30.39 9.58
C ASN A 82 10.84 -30.80 8.87
N ASN A 83 10.89 -30.68 7.54
CA ASN A 83 12.01 -31.05 6.70
C ASN A 83 12.39 -29.84 5.83
N THR A 84 13.56 -29.27 6.11
CA THR A 84 14.08 -28.08 5.45
C THR A 84 14.26 -28.26 3.94
N GLU A 85 14.60 -29.47 3.48
CA GLU A 85 14.75 -29.76 2.04
C GLU A 85 13.39 -29.74 1.33
N TYR A 86 12.36 -30.27 1.99
CA TYR A 86 10.99 -30.27 1.48
C TYR A 86 10.43 -28.85 1.36
N TYR A 87 10.65 -28.00 2.36
CA TYR A 87 10.26 -26.59 2.29
C TYR A 87 11.01 -25.81 1.21
N SER A 88 12.29 -26.12 1.01
CA SER A 88 13.09 -25.54 -0.07
C SER A 88 12.55 -25.94 -1.44
N TYR A 89 12.12 -27.20 -1.59
CA TYR A 89 11.51 -27.71 -2.82
C TYR A 89 10.17 -27.03 -3.13
N ILE A 90 9.26 -26.96 -2.15
CA ILE A 90 7.96 -26.29 -2.29
C ILE A 90 8.16 -24.83 -2.69
N LYS A 91 9.07 -24.13 -2.01
CA LYS A 91 9.42 -22.75 -2.34
C LYS A 91 9.92 -22.61 -3.78
N ALA A 92 10.82 -23.49 -4.22
CA ALA A 92 11.35 -23.44 -5.59
C ALA A 92 10.24 -23.61 -6.62
N LYS A 93 9.35 -24.60 -6.44
CA LYS A 93 8.20 -24.83 -7.31
C LYS A 93 7.20 -23.69 -7.32
N PHE A 94 6.90 -23.11 -6.16
CA PHE A 94 6.05 -21.94 -6.06
C PHE A 94 6.63 -20.74 -6.81
N LEU A 95 7.93 -20.47 -6.64
CA LEU A 95 8.62 -19.37 -7.33
C LEU A 95 8.70 -19.61 -8.85
N GLU A 96 8.87 -20.85 -9.30
CA GLU A 96 8.81 -21.21 -10.72
C GLU A 96 7.51 -20.73 -11.37
N CYS A 97 6.38 -20.86 -10.66
CA CYS A 97 5.06 -20.46 -11.18
C CYS A 97 4.72 -18.97 -10.99
N TYR A 98 5.18 -18.33 -9.90
CA TYR A 98 4.64 -17.02 -9.49
C TYR A 98 5.68 -15.92 -9.25
N LYS A 99 6.97 -16.16 -9.48
CA LYS A 99 8.04 -15.16 -9.25
C LYS A 99 7.75 -13.82 -9.93
N ASP A 100 7.32 -13.82 -11.19
CA ASP A 100 7.07 -12.57 -11.92
C ASP A 100 5.88 -11.80 -11.33
N LYS A 101 4.81 -12.50 -10.94
CA LYS A 101 3.63 -11.88 -10.31
C LYS A 101 3.97 -11.30 -8.94
N LEU A 102 4.79 -11.99 -8.14
CA LEU A 102 5.31 -11.49 -6.87
C LEU A 102 6.19 -10.26 -7.05
N HIS A 103 7.05 -10.27 -8.08
CA HIS A 103 7.92 -9.14 -8.36
C HIS A 103 7.12 -7.87 -8.74
N VAL A 104 6.07 -8.02 -9.55
CA VAL A 104 5.14 -6.91 -9.86
C VAL A 104 4.46 -6.41 -8.58
N PHE A 105 3.95 -7.32 -7.74
CA PHE A 105 3.31 -6.95 -6.48
C PHE A 105 4.25 -6.21 -5.53
N PHE A 106 5.51 -6.64 -5.40
CA PHE A 106 6.50 -5.94 -4.58
C PHE A 106 6.77 -4.52 -5.08
N LYS A 107 6.80 -4.31 -6.40
CA LYS A 107 6.86 -2.95 -6.98
C LYS A 107 5.63 -2.13 -6.65
N ASP A 108 4.45 -2.71 -6.74
CA ASP A 108 3.18 -2.05 -6.41
C ASP A 108 3.16 -1.60 -4.93
N VAL A 109 3.64 -2.45 -4.00
CA VAL A 109 3.76 -2.08 -2.58
C VAL A 109 4.72 -0.92 -2.36
N ILE A 110 5.88 -0.92 -3.02
CA ILE A 110 6.83 0.22 -2.98
C ILE A 110 6.17 1.50 -3.50
N THR A 111 5.41 1.43 -4.59
CA THR A 111 4.67 2.55 -5.16
C THR A 111 3.64 3.12 -4.17
N VAL A 112 2.91 2.25 -3.45
CA VAL A 112 1.97 2.68 -2.40
C VAL A 112 2.68 3.33 -1.21
N ASN A 113 3.85 2.86 -0.81
CA ASN A 113 4.60 3.50 0.27
C ASN A 113 5.09 4.90 -0.14
N LYS A 114 5.57 5.06 -1.38
CA LYS A 114 5.90 6.39 -1.92
C LYS A 114 4.69 7.33 -1.93
N LEU A 115 3.51 6.82 -2.31
CA LEU A 115 2.26 7.57 -2.21
C LEU A 115 2.01 8.08 -0.78
N LYS A 116 2.15 7.22 0.24
CA LYS A 116 1.96 7.62 1.64
C LYS A 116 2.91 8.76 2.04
N ASP A 117 4.18 8.65 1.68
CA ASP A 117 5.18 9.69 1.94
C ASP A 117 4.84 11.01 1.23
N ASP A 118 4.40 10.94 -0.03
CA ASP A 118 4.05 12.10 -0.83
C ASP A 118 2.77 12.80 -0.31
N ILE A 119 1.79 12.04 0.20
CA ILE A 119 0.62 12.58 0.89
C ILE A 119 1.07 13.39 2.11
N VAL A 120 1.93 12.82 2.96
CA VAL A 120 2.44 13.47 4.17
C VAL A 120 3.23 14.74 3.83
N LYS A 121 4.12 14.67 2.84
CA LYS A 121 4.89 15.84 2.38
C LYS A 121 4.00 16.94 1.81
N THR A 122 3.01 16.57 0.99
CA THR A 122 2.06 17.53 0.40
C THR A 122 1.23 18.22 1.48
N LYS A 123 0.76 17.47 2.48
CA LYS A 123 0.05 18.02 3.65
C LYS A 123 0.92 19.02 4.42
N LYS A 124 2.13 18.62 4.81
CA LYS A 124 3.09 19.48 5.53
C LYS A 124 3.41 20.75 4.75
N LYS A 125 3.56 20.65 3.43
CA LYS A 125 3.82 21.81 2.57
C LYS A 125 2.65 22.78 2.55
N ILE A 126 1.42 22.29 2.39
CA ILE A 126 0.22 23.15 2.41
C ILE A 126 0.06 23.81 3.78
N GLU A 127 0.21 23.07 4.87
CA GLU A 127 0.13 23.61 6.23
C GLU A 127 1.21 24.66 6.48
N TYR A 128 2.46 24.38 6.11
CA TYR A 128 3.56 25.33 6.23
C TYR A 128 3.29 26.63 5.47
N ILE A 129 2.83 26.53 4.22
CA ILE A 129 2.46 27.71 3.40
C ILE A 129 1.36 28.49 4.12
N THR A 130 0.29 27.82 4.56
CA THR A 130 -0.84 28.47 5.24
C THR A 130 -0.39 29.21 6.51
N TYR A 131 0.39 28.56 7.40
CA TYR A 131 0.87 29.20 8.63
C TYR A 131 1.85 30.35 8.35
N PHE A 132 2.77 30.18 7.40
CA PHE A 132 3.70 31.23 7.01
C PHE A 132 2.97 32.42 6.40
N THR A 133 1.95 32.19 5.58
CA THR A 133 1.11 33.26 5.03
C THR A 133 0.34 33.98 6.12
N ILE A 134 -0.23 33.29 7.12
CA ILE A 134 -0.91 33.93 8.26
C ILE A 134 0.05 34.85 9.03
N ILE A 135 1.24 34.36 9.37
CA ILE A 135 2.25 35.16 10.06
C ILE A 135 2.67 36.37 9.20
N GLY A 136 2.90 36.15 7.90
CA GLY A 136 3.27 37.21 6.96
C GLY A 136 2.19 38.29 6.85
N VAL A 137 0.91 37.91 6.82
CA VAL A 137 -0.23 38.85 6.80
C VAL A 137 -0.26 39.69 8.07
N ILE A 138 -0.08 39.08 9.25
CA ILE A 138 -0.08 39.78 10.53
C ILE A 138 1.07 40.78 10.61
N LEU A 139 2.31 40.34 10.30
CA LEU A 139 3.49 41.21 10.34
C LEU A 139 3.40 42.35 9.32
N SER A 140 2.91 42.07 8.11
CA SER A 140 2.74 43.09 7.06
C SER A 140 1.62 44.07 7.43
N GLY A 141 0.53 43.60 8.04
CA GLY A 141 -0.54 44.45 8.55
C GLY A 141 -0.06 45.40 9.65
N LEU A 142 0.71 44.90 10.63
CA LEU A 142 1.32 45.73 11.67
C LEU A 142 2.30 46.75 11.09
N SER A 143 3.12 46.34 10.12
CA SER A 143 4.06 47.22 9.41
C SER A 143 3.34 48.36 8.71
N LEU A 144 2.24 48.09 8.01
CA LEU A 144 1.43 49.11 7.33
C LEU A 144 0.81 50.14 8.29
N CYS A 145 0.53 49.75 9.53
CA CYS A 145 0.00 50.64 10.55
C CYS A 145 1.08 51.49 11.24
N ILE A 146 2.26 50.92 11.47
CA ILE A 146 3.34 51.57 12.26
C ILE A 146 4.21 52.48 11.38
N PHE A 147 4.51 52.07 10.15
CA PHE A 147 5.40 52.84 9.27
C PHE A 147 4.63 53.88 8.45
N ASN A 148 5.18 55.10 8.41
CA ASN A 148 4.58 56.19 7.66
C ASN A 148 5.04 56.16 6.19
N VAL A 149 4.62 55.10 5.49
CA VAL A 149 4.92 54.88 4.06
C VAL A 149 3.96 55.69 3.18
N GLU A 150 4.43 56.09 1.99
CA GLU A 150 3.63 56.81 1.00
C GLU A 150 2.35 56.03 0.62
N ASN A 151 1.25 56.74 0.40
CA ASN A 151 -0.08 56.11 0.24
C ASN A 151 -0.11 55.11 -0.93
N THR A 152 0.55 55.43 -2.05
CA THR A 152 0.64 54.55 -3.22
C THR A 152 1.29 53.20 -2.85
N THR A 153 2.36 53.22 -2.07
CA THR A 153 3.05 52.02 -1.59
C THR A 153 2.19 51.21 -0.63
N LYS A 154 1.43 51.88 0.26
CA LYS A 154 0.48 51.20 1.16
C LYS A 154 -0.60 50.45 0.39
N TYR A 155 -1.16 51.05 -0.66
CA TYR A 155 -2.16 50.38 -1.51
C TYR A 155 -1.58 49.17 -2.25
N ILE A 156 -0.39 49.29 -2.81
CA ILE A 156 0.29 48.18 -3.51
C ILE A 156 0.54 47.01 -2.55
N LEU A 157 1.04 47.28 -1.34
CA LEU A 157 1.28 46.25 -0.33
C LEU A 157 -0.02 45.60 0.16
N ALA A 158 -1.08 46.40 0.40
CA ALA A 158 -2.38 45.88 0.81
C ALA A 158 -2.98 44.92 -0.24
N ILE A 159 -2.92 45.26 -1.52
CA ILE A 159 -3.37 44.38 -2.62
C ILE A 159 -2.54 43.09 -2.64
N GLY A 160 -1.21 43.19 -2.49
CA GLY A 160 -0.32 42.03 -2.44
C GLY A 160 -0.65 41.06 -1.31
N ILE A 161 -0.96 41.57 -0.12
CA ILE A 161 -1.37 40.78 1.05
C ILE A 161 -2.69 40.04 0.77
N ILE A 162 -3.69 40.73 0.21
CA ILE A 162 -5.00 40.14 -0.13
C ILE A 162 -4.83 39.00 -1.14
N LEU A 163 -4.03 39.21 -2.18
CA LEU A 163 -3.76 38.18 -3.20
C LEU A 163 -3.03 36.97 -2.61
N LEU A 164 -1.99 37.18 -1.79
CA LEU A 164 -1.26 36.10 -1.12
C LEU A 164 -2.17 35.29 -0.20
N PHE A 165 -3.02 35.97 0.58
CA PHE A 165 -3.97 35.31 1.47
C PHE A 165 -5.03 34.54 0.69
N GLY A 166 -5.56 35.10 -0.40
CA GLY A 166 -6.48 34.42 -1.32
C GLY A 166 -5.89 33.14 -1.91
N CYS A 167 -4.62 33.18 -2.34
CA CYS A 167 -3.90 31.99 -2.83
C CYS A 167 -3.72 30.92 -1.75
N ALA A 168 -3.35 31.31 -0.51
CA ALA A 168 -3.20 30.37 0.60
C ALA A 168 -4.54 29.71 0.98
N LEU A 169 -5.63 30.49 1.01
CA LEU A 169 -6.98 29.95 1.23
C LEU A 169 -7.38 28.98 0.13
N TYR A 170 -7.13 29.31 -1.14
CA TYR A 170 -7.40 28.40 -2.26
C TYR A 170 -6.66 27.08 -2.12
N LEU A 171 -5.37 27.09 -1.75
CA LEU A 171 -4.59 25.88 -1.50
C LEU A 171 -5.14 25.06 -0.32
N GLN A 172 -5.59 25.72 0.74
CA GLN A 172 -6.20 25.06 1.90
C GLN A 172 -7.54 24.41 1.53
N LEU A 173 -8.40 25.10 0.79
CA LEU A 173 -9.71 24.61 0.35
C LEU A 173 -9.58 23.45 -0.66
N THR A 174 -8.56 23.46 -1.51
CA THR A 174 -8.32 22.42 -2.51
C THR A 174 -7.43 21.28 -2.03
N LYS A 175 -6.98 21.29 -0.77
CA LYS A 175 -6.11 20.28 -0.16
C LYS A 175 -6.65 18.86 -0.32
N GLU A 176 -7.90 18.64 0.06
CA GLU A 176 -8.52 17.31 -0.01
C GLU A 176 -8.64 16.80 -1.45
N ASN A 177 -9.06 17.67 -2.38
CA ASN A 177 -9.18 17.30 -3.79
C ASN A 177 -7.82 17.01 -4.43
N THR A 178 -6.78 17.75 -4.04
CA THR A 178 -5.41 17.51 -4.47
C THR A 178 -4.91 16.15 -3.99
N ILE A 179 -5.17 15.80 -2.72
CA ILE A 179 -4.82 14.50 -2.15
C ILE A 179 -5.59 13.36 -2.83
N LYS A 180 -6.90 13.51 -3.07
CA LYS A 180 -7.71 12.50 -3.78
C LYS A 180 -7.15 12.22 -5.17
N LYS A 181 -6.86 13.27 -5.94
CA LYS A 181 -6.24 13.13 -7.28
C LYS A 181 -4.88 12.43 -7.24
N LEU A 182 -4.06 12.73 -6.22
CA LEU A 182 -2.79 12.05 -6.01
C LEU A 182 -3.01 10.54 -5.77
N ILE A 183 -3.92 10.19 -4.86
CA ILE A 183 -4.27 8.79 -4.55
C ILE A 183 -4.80 8.07 -5.80
N ASP A 184 -5.73 8.68 -6.53
CA ASP A 184 -6.30 8.12 -7.76
C ASP A 184 -5.22 7.82 -8.80
N GLY A 185 -4.30 8.77 -9.00
CA GLY A 185 -3.17 8.62 -9.92
C GLY A 185 -2.30 7.42 -9.54
N TYR A 186 -1.92 7.29 -8.27
CA TYR A 186 -1.10 6.18 -7.83
C TYR A 186 -1.85 4.83 -7.86
N ILE A 187 -3.12 4.77 -7.44
CA ILE A 187 -3.93 3.54 -7.54
C ILE A 187 -4.10 3.10 -9.00
N SER A 188 -4.18 4.03 -9.94
CA SER A 188 -4.25 3.70 -11.38
C SER A 188 -2.98 3.03 -11.91
N THR A 189 -1.84 3.18 -11.23
CA THR A 189 -0.56 2.54 -11.61
C THR A 189 -0.35 1.15 -11.00
N ILE A 190 -1.28 0.68 -10.15
CA ILE A 190 -1.19 -0.63 -9.50
C ILE A 190 -1.69 -1.71 -10.46
N TYR A 191 -0.77 -2.58 -10.87
CA TYR A 191 -1.04 -3.66 -11.84
C TYR A 191 -1.60 -4.92 -11.19
N THR A 192 -1.38 -5.10 -9.89
CA THR A 192 -1.88 -6.27 -9.16
C THR A 192 -3.36 -6.10 -8.83
N ASP A 193 -4.25 -6.76 -9.59
CA ASP A 193 -5.72 -6.59 -9.50
C ASP A 193 -6.32 -6.76 -8.10
N TRP A 194 -5.93 -7.83 -7.39
CA TRP A 194 -6.45 -8.08 -6.04
C TRP A 194 -5.97 -6.99 -5.07
N TYR A 195 -4.73 -6.53 -5.21
CA TYR A 195 -4.17 -5.48 -4.38
C TYR A 195 -4.81 -4.13 -4.70
N ASN A 196 -5.08 -3.83 -5.97
CA ASN A 196 -5.87 -2.67 -6.39
C ASN A 196 -7.25 -2.67 -5.70
N THR A 197 -7.91 -3.83 -5.66
CA THR A 197 -9.20 -3.99 -4.98
C THR A 197 -9.09 -3.73 -3.47
N VAL A 198 -8.04 -4.24 -2.82
CA VAL A 198 -7.75 -3.97 -1.40
C VAL A 198 -7.51 -2.47 -1.18
N LEU A 199 -6.70 -1.82 -2.01
CA LEU A 199 -6.42 -0.38 -1.90
C LEU A 199 -7.68 0.47 -2.09
N ARG A 200 -8.56 0.09 -3.01
CA ARG A 200 -9.86 0.77 -3.21
C ARG A 200 -10.78 0.63 -2.01
N LYS A 201 -10.79 -0.52 -1.32
CA LYS A 201 -11.52 -0.66 -0.04
C LYS A 201 -10.94 0.26 1.04
N HIS A 202 -9.62 0.42 1.05
CA HIS A 202 -8.92 1.31 1.97
C HIS A 202 -8.82 2.76 1.46
N TYR A 203 -9.52 3.12 0.37
CA TYR A 203 -9.39 4.44 -0.25
C TYR A 203 -9.73 5.57 0.71
N THR A 204 -10.83 5.42 1.45
CA THR A 204 -11.24 6.38 2.48
C THR A 204 -10.20 6.49 3.58
N PHE A 205 -9.54 5.39 3.95
CA PHE A 205 -8.45 5.40 4.93
C PHE A 205 -7.18 6.05 4.38
N LEU A 206 -6.84 5.86 3.11
CA LEU A 206 -5.71 6.55 2.46
C LEU A 206 -5.96 8.05 2.35
N CYS A 207 -7.20 8.44 2.04
CA CYS A 207 -7.64 9.83 2.17
C CYS A 207 -7.51 10.28 3.62
N ASN A 208 -7.96 9.49 4.59
CA ASN A 208 -8.00 9.84 6.01
C ASN A 208 -6.72 9.53 6.79
N PHE A 209 -5.62 9.12 6.14
CA PHE A 209 -4.26 9.10 6.73
C PHE A 209 -3.82 10.52 7.18
N MET A 210 -4.73 11.49 6.94
CA MET A 210 -4.90 12.81 7.52
C MET A 210 -5.09 12.91 9.04
N GLY A 211 -5.44 11.85 9.78
CA GLY A 211 -5.65 11.89 11.24
C GLY A 211 -4.39 12.09 12.06
#